data_AF-A0A508A8L5-F1
#
_entry.id   AF-A0A508A8L5-F1
#
_cell.length_a   1.000
_cell.length_b   1.000
_cell.length_c   1.000
_cell.angle_alpha   90.00
_cell.angle_beta   90.00
_cell.angle_gamma   90.00
#
_symmetry.space_group_name_H-M   'P 1'
#
loop_
_entity.id
_entity.type
_entity.pdbx_description
1 polymer ?
#
loop_
_entity_poly.entity_id
_entity_poly.type
_entity_poly.pdbx_seq_one_letter_code
_entity_poly.pdbx_strand_id
1 'polypeptide(L)'
;MASSPAPSTTPKADSSSSTTAAATVPELSIIVGPAVLDESYAYLTAGVYHDRKSGEERRDSQDFSPNVCAIDVIKVSLSDHTIVASTRVNNDYLAGISFRVTLTFNADHSSLLIAGNKNSDFADARGFGFRLSAADLSIQFDASTALTGGYQTMTTIGEALTTEDADENRAIVYLATGTTESHNDQLAALVKDNWLYYHDISYSHRNTQDSEQSVFHAKNIVTGEDVIISSGSQRTENYGMSDLIYVDQHDIILYGDYKEPVFSVRPPGSPVAFLSWSSDERSIPGASCTFGDVVYMATSLLQGGKGDKIPDTLQLSSLSSGQDIGSYSLATICRSIAVSSWGIALDHLFYPADAWIGYPSQSASPSDTPTATATGS
;
A
#
# COMPACT_ATOMS: atom_id res chain seq x y z
N MET A 1 -50.65 53.18 69.32
CA MET A 1 -50.18 53.44 67.94
C MET A 1 -48.95 52.59 67.73
N ALA A 2 -49.08 51.49 66.98
CA ALA A 2 -47.95 50.69 66.53
C ALA A 2 -48.38 50.13 65.17
N SER A 3 -47.71 50.56 64.11
CA SER A 3 -47.95 50.03 62.77
C SER A 3 -46.60 49.81 62.10
N SER A 4 -46.29 48.53 61.90
CA SER A 4 -45.13 48.02 61.17
C SER A 4 -45.16 48.44 59.68
N PRO A 5 -44.00 48.66 59.04
CA PRO A 5 -43.94 48.95 57.61
C PRO A 5 -43.86 47.67 56.75
N ALA A 6 -44.54 47.74 55.60
CA ALA A 6 -44.66 46.74 54.54
C ALA A 6 -43.59 46.96 53.42
N PRO A 7 -43.39 46.00 52.50
CA PRO A 7 -42.08 45.68 51.93
C PRO A 7 -41.72 46.44 50.62
N SER A 8 -40.43 46.64 50.41
CA SER A 8 -39.83 47.22 49.19
C SER A 8 -39.38 46.13 48.21
N THR A 9 -39.78 46.28 46.96
CA THR A 9 -39.49 45.42 45.80
C THR A 9 -38.01 45.47 45.38
N THR A 10 -37.34 44.31 45.34
CA THR A 10 -35.96 44.16 44.86
C THR A 10 -35.93 43.85 43.35
N PRO A 11 -35.14 44.57 42.52
CA PRO A 11 -34.95 44.27 41.11
C PRO A 11 -34.04 43.06 40.86
N LYS A 12 -34.34 42.30 39.81
CA LYS A 12 -33.65 41.09 39.33
C LYS A 12 -32.33 41.47 38.65
N ALA A 13 -31.23 40.81 39.04
CA ALA A 13 -29.90 41.00 38.45
C ALA A 13 -29.67 40.07 37.25
N ASP A 14 -29.25 40.65 36.13
CA ASP A 14 -28.71 39.94 34.97
C ASP A 14 -27.32 39.37 35.32
N SER A 15 -27.14 38.06 35.11
CA SER A 15 -25.85 37.40 35.24
C SER A 15 -25.32 37.10 33.84
N SER A 16 -24.42 37.96 33.34
CA SER A 16 -23.61 37.65 32.16
C SER A 16 -22.45 36.74 32.57
N SER A 17 -22.59 35.44 32.32
CA SER A 17 -21.46 34.51 32.39
C SER A 17 -20.69 34.57 31.07
N SER A 18 -19.52 35.21 31.08
CA SER A 18 -18.53 35.11 30.01
C SER A 18 -17.90 33.71 30.05
N THR A 19 -18.37 32.80 29.19
CA THR A 19 -17.71 31.52 28.94
C THR A 19 -16.50 31.75 28.06
N THR A 20 -15.30 31.70 28.66
CA THR A 20 -14.06 31.53 27.90
C THR A 20 -14.16 30.18 27.19
N ALA A 21 -14.32 30.19 25.87
CA ALA A 21 -14.37 28.98 25.06
C ALA A 21 -13.06 28.20 25.25
N ALA A 22 -13.15 26.99 25.81
CA ALA A 22 -12.05 26.05 25.80
C ALA A 22 -11.63 25.82 24.34
N ALA A 23 -10.34 26.02 24.03
CA ALA A 23 -9.80 25.71 22.72
C ALA A 23 -10.08 24.24 22.42
N THR A 24 -10.97 23.97 21.46
CA THR A 24 -11.25 22.62 20.98
C THR A 24 -9.97 22.10 20.33
N VAL A 25 -9.32 21.12 20.96
CA VAL A 25 -8.19 20.40 20.35
C VAL A 25 -8.74 19.74 19.08
N PRO A 26 -8.12 19.95 17.90
CA PRO A 26 -8.56 19.28 16.69
C PRO A 26 -8.43 17.77 16.87
N GLU A 27 -9.49 17.03 16.49
CA GLU A 27 -9.52 15.57 16.54
C GLU A 27 -8.38 15.00 15.70
N LEU A 28 -7.66 14.03 16.26
CA LEU A 28 -6.50 13.43 15.63
C LEU A 28 -6.94 12.12 15.00
N SER A 29 -6.71 12.00 13.70
CA SER A 29 -7.07 10.84 12.89
C SER A 29 -5.81 10.13 12.39
N ILE A 30 -5.93 8.82 12.19
CA ILE A 30 -4.84 7.94 11.77
C ILE A 30 -5.23 7.24 10.47
N ILE A 31 -4.34 7.30 9.49
CA ILE A 31 -4.37 6.49 8.28
C ILE A 31 -3.35 5.38 8.48
N VAL A 32 -3.80 4.13 8.47
CA VAL A 32 -2.90 2.97 8.50
C VAL A 32 -2.36 2.74 7.10
N GLY A 33 -1.05 2.56 7.00
CA GLY A 33 -0.36 2.31 5.74
C GLY A 33 0.15 0.88 5.58
N PRO A 34 1.09 0.64 4.63
CA PRO A 34 1.74 -0.65 4.48
C PRO A 34 2.42 -1.13 5.76
N ALA A 35 2.56 -2.45 5.84
CA ALA A 35 3.26 -3.14 6.92
C ALA A 35 4.12 -4.27 6.37
N VAL A 36 5.24 -4.55 7.04
CA VAL A 36 6.03 -5.77 6.83
C VAL A 36 6.36 -6.40 8.17
N LEU A 37 6.78 -7.65 8.15
CA LEU A 37 7.07 -8.42 9.36
C LEU A 37 8.26 -9.34 9.14
N ASP A 38 9.04 -9.50 10.19
CA ASP A 38 10.05 -10.56 10.29
C ASP A 38 9.60 -11.57 11.38
N GLU A 39 10.50 -12.48 11.77
CA GLU A 39 10.19 -13.50 12.79
C GLU A 39 9.91 -12.92 14.19
N SER A 40 10.37 -11.70 14.47
CA SER A 40 10.36 -11.08 15.80
C SER A 40 9.55 -9.79 15.89
N TYR A 41 9.38 -9.07 14.79
CA TYR A 41 8.82 -7.72 14.78
C TYR A 41 7.85 -7.49 13.61
N ALA A 42 6.82 -6.69 13.88
CA ALA A 42 6.01 -6.03 12.85
C ALA A 42 6.48 -4.59 12.68
N TYR A 43 6.48 -4.13 11.43
CA TYR A 43 6.85 -2.78 11.03
C TYR A 43 5.63 -2.17 10.36
N LEU A 44 5.08 -1.12 10.96
CA LEU A 44 3.84 -0.48 10.54
C LEU A 44 4.14 0.93 10.07
N THR A 45 3.41 1.40 9.06
CA THR A 45 3.39 2.82 8.72
C THR A 45 2.07 3.45 9.14
N ALA A 46 2.13 4.66 9.68
CA ALA A 46 0.95 5.41 10.09
C ALA A 46 1.08 6.86 9.62
N GLY A 47 0.04 7.35 8.93
CA GLY A 47 -0.16 8.76 8.64
C GLY A 47 -1.03 9.39 9.73
N VAL A 48 -0.51 10.35 10.48
CA VAL A 48 -1.23 11.07 11.53
C VAL A 48 -1.58 12.47 11.04
N TYR A 49 -2.85 12.83 11.10
CA TYR A 49 -3.33 14.15 10.70
C TYR A 49 -4.43 14.67 11.62
N HIS A 50 -4.65 15.98 11.59
CA HIS A 50 -5.73 16.63 12.32
C HIS A 50 -6.96 16.76 11.42
N ASP A 51 -8.12 16.30 11.88
CA ASP A 51 -9.36 16.50 11.16
C ASP A 51 -9.69 17.99 11.09
N ARG A 52 -9.99 18.45 9.88
CA ARG A 52 -10.58 19.78 9.69
C ARG A 52 -11.97 19.75 10.29
N LYS A 53 -12.27 20.71 11.18
CA LYS A 53 -13.54 20.78 11.91
C LYS A 53 -14.74 20.57 10.98
N SER A 54 -15.60 19.62 11.33
CA SER A 54 -16.92 19.43 10.75
C SER A 54 -17.76 20.71 10.95
N GLY A 55 -17.75 21.60 9.96
CA GLY A 55 -18.39 22.92 10.04
C GLY A 55 -18.25 23.73 8.77
N GLU A 56 -17.25 23.42 7.94
CA GLU A 56 -17.30 23.77 6.52
C GLU A 56 -18.07 22.66 5.80
N GLU A 57 -19.33 22.93 5.47
CA GLU A 57 -20.05 22.11 4.50
C GLU A 57 -19.15 21.94 3.27
N ARG A 58 -18.92 20.67 2.87
CA ARG A 58 -18.30 20.33 1.59
C ARG A 58 -19.12 21.01 0.49
N ARG A 59 -18.68 22.19 0.07
CA ARG A 59 -19.22 22.87 -1.09
C ARG A 59 -18.57 22.19 -2.29
N ASP A 60 -19.33 21.29 -2.88
CA ASP A 60 -18.98 20.49 -4.05
C ASP A 60 -18.05 19.29 -3.85
N SER A 61 -18.34 18.24 -4.62
CA SER A 61 -17.58 16.99 -4.72
C SER A 61 -16.20 17.15 -5.37
N GLN A 62 -15.72 18.39 -5.56
CA GLN A 62 -14.41 18.71 -6.13
C GLN A 62 -13.45 19.36 -5.13
N ASP A 63 -13.92 19.76 -3.94
CA ASP A 63 -13.08 20.42 -2.94
C ASP A 63 -12.45 19.38 -2.00
N PHE A 64 -11.65 18.47 -2.57
CA PHE A 64 -10.83 17.53 -1.80
C PHE A 64 -9.57 18.25 -1.31
N SER A 65 -9.68 18.94 -0.18
CA SER A 65 -8.49 19.38 0.53
C SER A 65 -7.69 18.16 1.04
N PRO A 66 -6.38 18.08 0.77
CA PRO A 66 -5.56 16.95 1.19
C PRO A 66 -5.40 16.96 2.71
N ASN A 67 -5.26 15.76 3.27
CA ASN A 67 -4.79 15.63 4.64
C ASN A 67 -3.27 15.81 4.63
N VAL A 68 -2.78 16.77 5.41
CA VAL A 68 -1.35 16.90 5.68
C VAL A 68 -1.03 15.93 6.80
N CYS A 69 -0.32 14.86 6.48
CA CYS A 69 0.00 13.78 7.40
C CYS A 69 1.48 13.80 7.79
N ALA A 70 1.74 13.68 9.08
CA ALA A 70 3.03 13.17 9.53
C ALA A 70 3.06 11.65 9.31
N ILE A 71 4.13 11.13 8.71
CA ILE A 71 4.32 9.71 8.45
C ILE A 71 5.33 9.15 9.43
N ASP A 72 4.87 8.19 10.24
CA ASP A 72 5.67 7.48 11.23
C ASP A 72 5.82 6.01 10.83
N VAL A 73 7.03 5.47 11.01
CA VAL A 73 7.30 4.02 10.98
C VAL A 73 7.41 3.54 12.42
N ILE A 74 6.72 2.45 12.73
CA ILE A 74 6.58 1.91 14.09
C ILE A 74 7.01 0.45 14.07
N LYS A 75 7.95 0.10 14.94
CA LYS A 75 8.41 -1.28 15.15
C LYS A 75 7.76 -1.83 16.41
N VAL A 76 7.06 -2.95 16.27
CA VAL A 76 6.31 -3.63 17.34
C VAL A 76 6.87 -5.03 17.54
N SER A 77 7.19 -5.39 18.77
CA SER A 77 7.58 -6.75 19.14
C SER A 77 6.39 -7.70 18.98
N LEU A 78 6.57 -8.80 18.26
CA LEU A 78 5.53 -9.82 18.09
C LEU A 78 5.32 -10.65 19.37
N SER A 79 6.32 -10.72 20.25
CA SER A 79 6.29 -11.57 21.44
C SER A 79 5.45 -11.00 22.59
N ASP A 80 5.44 -9.67 22.75
CA ASP A 80 4.77 -8.96 23.85
C ASP A 80 3.93 -7.77 23.37
N HIS A 81 3.84 -7.55 22.05
CA HIS A 81 3.04 -6.51 21.41
C HIS A 81 3.42 -5.08 21.80
N THR A 82 4.65 -4.87 22.27
CA THR A 82 5.15 -3.54 22.67
C THR A 82 5.76 -2.78 21.48
N ILE A 83 5.59 -1.45 21.46
CA ILE A 83 6.33 -0.58 20.53
C ILE A 83 7.78 -0.49 21.02
N VAL A 84 8.72 -1.01 20.23
CA VAL A 84 10.14 -1.03 20.58
C VAL A 84 10.91 0.13 19.96
N ALA A 85 10.43 0.68 18.85
CA ALA A 85 11.00 1.86 18.21
C ALA A 85 9.94 2.58 17.35
N SER A 86 10.11 3.88 17.14
CA SER A 86 9.34 4.64 16.16
C SER A 86 10.20 5.75 15.58
N THR A 87 10.04 6.03 14.29
CA THR A 87 10.75 7.10 13.59
C THR A 87 9.81 7.84 12.66
N ARG A 88 9.83 9.17 12.74
CA ARG A 88 9.13 10.03 11.81
C ARG A 88 9.95 10.22 10.54
N VAL A 89 9.37 9.87 9.39
CA VAL A 89 10.03 9.98 8.09
C VAL A 89 9.53 11.18 7.28
N ASN A 90 8.31 11.66 7.54
CA ASN A 90 7.77 12.85 6.87
C ASN A 90 6.86 13.62 7.85
N ASN A 91 6.85 14.96 7.78
CA ASN A 91 5.97 15.79 8.61
C ASN A 91 4.75 16.30 7.84
N ASP A 92 4.87 16.45 6.53
CA ASP A 92 3.97 17.26 5.70
C ASP A 92 3.55 16.52 4.43
N TYR A 93 3.31 15.20 4.54
CA TYR A 93 2.91 14.39 3.39
C TYR A 93 1.47 14.71 3.00
N LEU A 94 1.26 15.15 1.75
CA LEU A 94 -0.07 15.45 1.22
C LEU A 94 -0.78 14.16 0.78
N ALA A 95 -1.45 13.52 1.74
CA ALA A 95 -2.27 12.35 1.49
C ALA A 95 -3.55 12.79 0.74
N GLY A 96 -3.71 12.23 -0.46
CA GLY A 96 -4.97 12.30 -1.22
C GLY A 96 -5.97 11.25 -0.75
N ILE A 97 -6.91 10.89 -1.62
CA ILE A 97 -7.93 9.86 -1.34
C ILE A 97 -7.28 8.48 -1.11
N SER A 98 -6.14 8.19 -1.77
CA SER A 98 -5.39 6.95 -1.62
C SER A 98 -4.07 7.20 -0.87
N PHE A 99 -3.79 6.38 0.14
CA PHE A 99 -2.53 6.41 0.88
C PHE A 99 -1.43 5.68 0.09
N ARG A 100 -0.72 6.43 -0.77
CA ARG A 100 0.29 5.89 -1.69
C ARG A 100 1.68 5.81 -1.05
N VAL A 101 1.83 4.90 -0.09
CA VAL A 101 3.11 4.62 0.58
C VAL A 101 3.44 3.13 0.42
N THR A 102 4.72 2.83 0.21
CA THR A 102 5.28 1.47 0.18
C THR A 102 6.17 1.25 1.40
N LEU A 103 6.22 0.02 1.91
CA LEU A 103 7.19 -0.43 2.91
C LEU A 103 7.64 -1.84 2.54
N THR A 104 8.95 -2.07 2.48
CA THR A 104 9.54 -3.38 2.17
C THR A 104 10.88 -3.55 2.90
N PHE A 105 11.33 -4.78 3.09
CA PHE A 105 12.72 -5.02 3.44
C PHE A 105 13.63 -4.80 2.22
N ASN A 106 14.91 -4.57 2.48
CA ASN A 106 15.94 -4.85 1.49
C ASN A 106 16.26 -6.36 1.47
N ALA A 107 17.00 -6.81 0.45
CA ALA A 107 17.27 -8.24 0.21
C ALA A 107 17.87 -9.04 1.39
N ASP A 108 18.57 -8.40 2.34
CA ASP A 108 19.15 -9.06 3.53
C ASP A 108 18.37 -8.77 4.83
N HIS A 109 17.25 -8.07 4.74
CA HIS A 109 16.36 -7.69 5.83
C HIS A 109 17.03 -6.84 6.93
N SER A 110 18.22 -6.29 6.67
CA SER A 110 18.91 -5.41 7.61
C SER A 110 18.35 -3.99 7.63
N SER A 111 17.57 -3.63 6.62
CA SER A 111 16.99 -2.31 6.44
C SER A 111 15.57 -2.36 5.90
N LEU A 112 14.78 -1.36 6.26
CA LEU A 112 13.45 -1.09 5.70
C LEU A 112 13.56 0.02 4.66
N LEU A 113 12.87 -0.15 3.54
CA LEU A 113 12.75 0.81 2.46
C LEU A 113 11.32 1.34 2.47
N ILE A 114 11.17 2.64 2.70
CA ILE A 114 9.87 3.31 2.74
C ILE A 114 9.85 4.45 1.73
N ALA A 115 8.78 4.54 0.96
CA ALA A 115 8.61 5.62 0.01
C ALA A 115 7.15 6.01 -0.16
N GLY A 116 6.93 7.27 -0.53
CA GLY A 116 5.61 7.80 -0.84
C GLY A 116 5.63 8.62 -2.13
N ASN A 117 4.59 8.46 -2.94
CA ASN A 117 4.47 9.17 -4.21
C ASN A 117 4.31 10.67 -4.02
N LYS A 118 4.77 11.46 -4.99
CA LYS A 118 4.29 12.83 -5.12
C LYS A 118 2.83 12.78 -5.55
N ASN A 119 1.96 13.44 -4.81
CA ASN A 119 0.58 13.62 -5.22
C ASN A 119 0.49 14.71 -6.31
N SER A 120 0.29 14.30 -7.56
CA SER A 120 0.24 15.21 -8.71
C SER A 120 -0.93 16.19 -8.70
N ASP A 121 -1.96 15.94 -7.88
CA ASP A 121 -3.11 16.82 -7.75
C ASP A 121 -2.75 18.12 -7.01
N PHE A 122 -1.62 18.15 -6.30
CA PHE A 122 -1.16 19.30 -5.52
C PHE A 122 0.25 19.71 -5.94
N ALA A 123 0.38 20.92 -6.48
CA ALA A 123 1.66 21.42 -7.02
C ALA A 123 2.80 21.42 -5.99
N ASP A 124 2.49 21.72 -4.72
CA ASP A 124 3.45 21.77 -3.62
C ASP A 124 3.72 20.40 -2.96
N ALA A 125 3.02 19.33 -3.41
CA ALA A 125 3.27 17.99 -2.88
C ALA A 125 4.69 17.55 -3.16
N ARG A 126 5.25 16.81 -2.19
CA ARG A 126 6.51 16.12 -2.33
C ARG A 126 6.30 14.66 -1.97
N GLY A 127 6.81 13.78 -2.82
CA GLY A 127 7.07 12.41 -2.42
C GLY A 127 8.27 12.34 -1.49
N PHE A 128 8.54 11.14 -0.96
CA PHE A 128 9.66 10.90 -0.06
C PHE A 128 10.19 9.48 -0.24
N GLY A 129 11.42 9.24 0.21
CA GLY A 129 12.04 7.91 0.21
C GLY A 129 13.15 7.82 1.24
N PHE A 130 13.13 6.78 2.06
CA PHE A 130 14.13 6.54 3.10
C PHE A 130 14.53 5.08 3.17
N ARG A 131 15.78 4.85 3.60
CA ARG A 131 16.24 3.56 4.11
C ARG A 131 16.42 3.70 5.62
N LEU A 132 15.73 2.87 6.39
CA LEU A 132 15.83 2.82 7.84
C LEU A 132 16.56 1.55 8.26
N SER A 133 17.32 1.57 9.34
CA SER A 133 17.82 0.34 9.94
C SER A 133 16.65 -0.49 10.48
N ALA A 134 16.59 -1.78 10.17
CA ALA A 134 15.61 -2.67 10.78
C ALA A 134 15.86 -2.84 12.29
N ALA A 135 17.09 -2.60 12.78
CA ALA A 135 17.45 -2.77 14.18
C ALA A 135 16.73 -1.76 15.10
N ASP A 136 16.82 -0.46 14.78
CA ASP A 136 16.37 0.64 15.64
C ASP A 136 15.56 1.73 14.92
N LEU A 137 15.24 1.53 13.64
CA LEU A 137 14.58 2.49 12.73
C LEU A 137 15.36 3.78 12.44
N SER A 138 16.66 3.85 12.79
CA SER A 138 17.49 5.02 12.45
C SER A 138 17.57 5.22 10.93
N ILE A 139 17.50 6.49 10.48
CA ILE A 139 17.61 6.84 9.07
C ILE A 139 19.05 6.60 8.59
N GLN A 140 19.21 5.68 7.64
CA GLN A 140 20.49 5.37 7.00
C GLN A 140 20.65 6.06 5.64
N PHE A 141 19.53 6.45 5.01
CA PHE A 141 19.51 7.19 3.75
C PHE A 141 18.20 7.97 3.62
N ASP A 142 18.31 9.17 3.04
CA ASP A 142 17.21 10.06 2.69
C ASP A 142 17.35 10.43 1.20
N ALA A 143 16.37 10.04 0.38
CA ALA A 143 16.37 10.26 -1.06
C ALA A 143 16.46 11.74 -1.45
N SER A 144 16.03 12.66 -0.58
CA SER A 144 16.15 14.11 -0.84
C SER A 144 17.61 14.57 -0.95
N THR A 145 18.55 13.82 -0.37
CA THR A 145 19.99 14.10 -0.48
C THR A 145 20.56 13.75 -1.85
N ALA A 146 19.95 12.80 -2.56
CA ALA A 146 20.30 12.44 -3.93
C ALA A 146 19.53 13.28 -4.96
N LEU A 147 18.33 13.75 -4.60
CA LEU A 147 17.44 14.55 -5.44
C LEU A 147 17.64 16.04 -5.20
N THR A 148 18.75 16.58 -5.68
CA THR A 148 19.10 18.00 -5.49
C THR A 148 18.35 18.98 -6.40
N GLY A 149 17.56 18.47 -7.35
CA GLY A 149 16.77 19.25 -8.32
C GLY A 149 15.26 19.23 -8.05
N GLY A 150 14.52 20.08 -8.75
CA GLY A 150 13.06 20.04 -8.73
C GLY A 150 12.53 18.92 -9.63
N TYR A 151 11.53 18.17 -9.16
CA TYR A 151 10.89 17.09 -9.91
C TYR A 151 9.39 17.36 -10.10
N GLN A 152 8.91 17.13 -11.32
CA GLN A 152 7.50 17.21 -11.66
C GLN A 152 6.75 15.98 -11.17
N THR A 153 7.38 14.80 -11.25
CA THR A 153 6.79 13.55 -10.77
C THR A 153 7.75 12.81 -9.85
N MET A 154 7.19 12.03 -8.92
CA MET A 154 7.93 11.06 -8.13
C MET A 154 7.00 9.88 -7.84
N THR A 155 7.41 8.69 -8.24
CA THR A 155 6.60 7.48 -8.14
C THR A 155 7.42 6.34 -7.54
N THR A 156 6.86 5.63 -6.58
CA THR A 156 7.43 4.40 -6.02
C THR A 156 7.35 3.27 -7.03
N ILE A 157 8.43 2.54 -7.22
CA ILE A 157 8.49 1.33 -8.05
C ILE A 157 9.11 0.18 -7.24
N GLY A 158 8.40 -0.30 -6.23
CA GLY A 158 8.93 -1.28 -5.26
C GLY A 158 9.97 -0.67 -4.33
N GLU A 159 11.21 -1.14 -4.40
CA GLU A 159 12.35 -0.74 -3.55
C GLU A 159 13.05 0.57 -3.99
N ALA A 160 12.50 1.27 -4.99
CA ALA A 160 13.09 2.47 -5.58
C ALA A 160 12.02 3.54 -5.90
N LEU A 161 12.52 4.71 -6.26
CA LEU A 161 11.73 5.84 -6.76
C LEU A 161 12.11 6.14 -8.21
N THR A 162 11.13 6.44 -9.06
CA THR A 162 11.36 7.16 -10.31
C THR A 162 11.02 8.63 -10.14
N THR A 163 11.79 9.50 -10.78
CA THR A 163 11.52 10.95 -10.83
C THR A 163 11.62 11.44 -12.25
N GLU A 164 10.79 12.42 -12.62
CA GLU A 164 10.90 13.17 -13.88
C GLU A 164 10.97 14.66 -13.55
N ASP A 165 11.95 15.37 -14.12
CA ASP A 165 12.09 16.82 -13.98
C ASP A 165 11.30 17.60 -15.04
N ALA A 166 11.45 18.93 -15.06
CA ALA A 166 10.75 19.80 -16.01
C ALA A 166 11.26 19.66 -17.46
N ASP A 167 12.47 19.15 -17.64
CA ASP A 167 13.11 18.91 -18.93
C ASP A 167 12.91 17.45 -19.40
N GLU A 168 11.97 16.73 -18.76
CA GLU A 168 11.65 15.32 -19.01
C GLU A 168 12.83 14.38 -18.72
N ASN A 169 13.84 14.81 -17.96
CA ASN A 169 14.91 13.91 -17.53
C ASN A 169 14.38 12.98 -16.43
N ARG A 170 14.58 11.70 -16.65
CA ARG A 170 14.17 10.62 -15.76
C ARG A 170 15.35 10.06 -15.00
N ALA A 171 15.12 9.80 -13.73
CA ALA A 171 16.08 9.15 -12.86
C ALA A 171 15.41 8.11 -11.97
N ILE A 172 16.19 7.08 -11.60
CA ILE A 172 15.83 6.09 -10.60
C ILE A 172 16.70 6.32 -9.37
N VAL A 173 16.09 6.42 -8.20
CA VAL A 173 16.78 6.45 -6.90
C VAL A 173 16.53 5.11 -6.21
N TYR A 174 17.59 4.33 -6.06
CA TYR A 174 17.56 3.05 -5.37
C TYR A 174 17.69 3.26 -3.87
N LEU A 175 16.64 2.98 -3.11
CA LEU A 175 16.66 3.22 -1.66
C LEU A 175 17.63 2.26 -0.95
N ALA A 176 17.73 1.02 -1.45
CA ALA A 176 18.58 -0.02 -0.90
C ALA A 176 20.08 0.34 -0.92
N THR A 177 20.55 1.10 -1.90
CA THR A 177 21.96 1.48 -2.07
C THR A 177 22.21 2.97 -1.81
N GLY A 178 21.20 3.81 -2.02
CA GLY A 178 21.30 5.27 -2.05
C GLY A 178 21.85 5.83 -3.37
N THR A 179 21.98 5.01 -4.41
CA THR A 179 22.50 5.42 -5.72
C THR A 179 21.40 5.95 -6.63
N THR A 180 21.79 6.77 -7.60
CA THR A 180 20.89 7.32 -8.62
C THR A 180 21.43 7.01 -10.00
N GLU A 181 20.55 6.60 -10.92
CA GLU A 181 20.88 6.43 -12.34
C GLU A 181 19.90 7.20 -13.22
N SER A 182 20.37 7.66 -14.38
CA SER A 182 19.52 8.22 -15.43
C SER A 182 18.83 7.09 -16.19
N HIS A 183 17.56 7.30 -16.55
CA HIS A 183 16.69 6.26 -17.11
C HIS A 183 15.84 6.83 -18.28
N ASN A 184 16.45 7.65 -19.12
CA ASN A 184 15.73 8.33 -20.22
C ASN A 184 15.28 7.40 -21.35
N ASP A 185 15.97 6.28 -21.55
CA ASP A 185 15.79 5.40 -22.73
C ASP A 185 14.93 4.15 -22.44
N GLN A 186 14.45 4.01 -21.21
CA GLN A 186 13.70 2.84 -20.74
C GLN A 186 12.44 3.29 -19.99
N LEU A 187 11.50 2.38 -19.69
CA LEU A 187 10.40 2.63 -18.74
C LEU A 187 10.51 1.66 -17.57
N ALA A 188 11.02 2.15 -16.44
CA ALA A 188 11.13 1.39 -15.21
C ALA A 188 9.74 1.04 -14.68
N ALA A 189 9.54 -0.23 -14.36
CA ALA A 189 8.28 -0.77 -13.88
C ALA A 189 8.34 -1.17 -12.40
N LEU A 190 9.43 -1.81 -11.97
CA LEU A 190 9.59 -2.33 -10.61
C LEU A 190 11.07 -2.50 -10.27
N VAL A 191 11.46 -2.19 -9.04
CA VAL A 191 12.71 -2.65 -8.45
C VAL A 191 12.41 -3.59 -7.29
N LYS A 192 13.03 -4.77 -7.32
CA LYS A 192 12.85 -5.78 -6.29
C LYS A 192 14.03 -6.74 -6.22
N ASP A 193 14.51 -7.06 -5.02
CA ASP A 193 15.60 -7.99 -4.77
C ASP A 193 16.85 -7.73 -5.64
N ASN A 194 17.24 -6.44 -5.76
CA ASN A 194 18.33 -5.96 -6.63
C ASN A 194 18.12 -6.08 -8.14
N TRP A 195 16.90 -6.33 -8.61
CA TRP A 195 16.55 -6.35 -10.04
C TRP A 195 15.68 -5.16 -10.40
N LEU A 196 16.09 -4.41 -11.44
CA LEU A 196 15.26 -3.43 -12.13
C LEU A 196 14.53 -4.11 -13.28
N TYR A 197 13.20 -4.10 -13.22
CA TYR A 197 12.32 -4.48 -14.31
C TYR A 197 11.95 -3.26 -15.13
N TYR A 198 12.11 -3.36 -16.45
CA TYR A 198 11.84 -2.24 -17.33
C TYR A 198 11.41 -2.69 -18.73
N HIS A 199 10.86 -1.73 -19.45
CA HIS A 199 10.46 -1.84 -20.84
C HIS A 199 11.38 -1.02 -21.74
N ASP A 200 11.69 -1.54 -22.93
CA ASP A 200 12.28 -0.71 -23.98
C ASP A 200 11.29 0.39 -24.40
N ILE A 201 11.76 1.63 -24.58
CA ILE A 201 10.93 2.71 -25.13
C ILE A 201 10.73 2.47 -26.64
N SER A 202 9.65 1.78 -27.01
CA SER A 202 9.18 1.71 -28.39
C SER A 202 8.25 2.90 -28.73
N TYR A 203 8.68 4.15 -28.46
CA TYR A 203 7.97 5.43 -28.73
C TYR A 203 6.52 5.55 -28.15
N SER A 204 5.83 6.69 -28.23
CA SER A 204 6.09 7.97 -27.56
C SER A 204 4.76 8.39 -26.91
N HIS A 205 4.80 9.25 -25.89
CA HIS A 205 3.64 9.83 -25.21
C HIS A 205 2.34 9.89 -26.06
N ARG A 206 1.25 9.34 -25.50
CA ARG A 206 -0.18 9.64 -25.76
C ARG A 206 -1.10 8.61 -26.42
N ASN A 207 -0.67 7.42 -26.83
CA ASN A 207 -1.63 6.41 -27.30
C ASN A 207 -1.41 5.03 -26.68
N THR A 208 -2.41 4.56 -25.95
CA THR A 208 -2.51 3.24 -25.30
C THR A 208 -2.62 2.08 -26.30
N GLN A 209 -2.51 2.33 -27.61
CA GLN A 209 -2.70 1.33 -28.65
C GLN A 209 -1.40 0.74 -29.22
N ASP A 210 -0.24 1.41 -29.06
CA ASP A 210 1.04 0.98 -29.66
C ASP A 210 2.05 0.40 -28.65
N SER A 211 1.65 0.12 -27.41
CA SER A 211 2.50 -0.56 -26.40
C SER A 211 2.74 -2.06 -26.70
N GLU A 212 2.39 -2.52 -27.90
CA GLU A 212 2.27 -3.94 -28.28
C GLU A 212 3.63 -4.62 -28.55
N GLN A 213 4.74 -3.88 -28.61
CA GLN A 213 6.04 -4.43 -29.04
C GLN A 213 7.20 -4.15 -28.08
N SER A 214 6.90 -3.72 -26.85
CA SER A 214 7.96 -3.47 -25.88
C SER A 214 8.43 -4.79 -25.26
N VAL A 215 9.73 -5.07 -25.39
CA VAL A 215 10.40 -6.18 -24.72
C VAL A 215 10.51 -5.85 -23.24
N PHE A 216 10.18 -6.82 -22.39
CA PHE A 216 10.26 -6.67 -20.94
C PHE A 216 11.56 -7.30 -20.44
N HIS A 217 12.36 -6.52 -19.73
CA HIS A 217 13.69 -6.85 -19.26
C HIS A 217 13.76 -6.92 -17.74
N ALA A 218 14.76 -7.63 -17.23
CA ALA A 218 15.24 -7.50 -15.87
C ALA A 218 16.75 -7.30 -15.87
N LYS A 219 17.21 -6.24 -15.20
CA LYS A 219 18.61 -5.90 -15.04
C LYS A 219 19.01 -5.96 -13.58
N ASN A 220 20.06 -6.72 -13.26
CA ASN A 220 20.61 -6.76 -11.93
C ASN A 220 21.37 -5.46 -11.65
N ILE A 221 21.02 -4.77 -10.57
CA ILE A 221 21.55 -3.44 -10.22
C ILE A 221 23.00 -3.55 -9.75
N VAL A 222 23.40 -4.68 -9.16
CA VAL A 222 24.74 -4.89 -8.60
C VAL A 222 25.70 -5.45 -9.66
N THR A 223 25.28 -6.46 -10.42
CA THR A 223 26.14 -7.14 -11.39
C THR A 223 26.07 -6.54 -12.80
N GLY A 224 24.99 -5.82 -13.12
CA GLY A 224 24.71 -5.31 -14.46
C GLY A 224 24.24 -6.39 -15.45
N GLU A 225 23.98 -7.63 -14.99
CA GLU A 225 23.37 -8.68 -15.80
C GLU A 225 22.01 -8.22 -16.34
N ASP A 226 21.74 -8.43 -17.63
CA ASP A 226 20.50 -8.04 -18.28
C ASP A 226 19.89 -9.24 -18.99
N VAL A 227 18.61 -9.52 -18.70
CA VAL A 227 17.90 -10.65 -19.27
C VAL A 227 16.55 -10.23 -19.83
N ILE A 228 16.16 -10.87 -20.93
CA ILE A 228 14.83 -10.73 -21.51
C ILE A 228 13.87 -11.63 -20.74
N ILE A 229 12.85 -11.02 -20.14
CA ILE A 229 11.80 -11.70 -19.36
C ILE A 229 10.64 -12.12 -20.28
N SER A 230 10.30 -11.29 -21.26
CA SER A 230 9.30 -11.58 -22.28
C SER A 230 9.53 -10.72 -23.52
N SER A 231 9.21 -11.26 -24.70
CA SER A 231 9.19 -10.51 -25.96
C SER A 231 7.95 -9.61 -26.12
N GLY A 232 6.96 -9.76 -25.23
CA GLY A 232 5.76 -8.93 -25.20
C GLY A 232 5.68 -8.08 -23.93
N SER A 233 4.79 -7.08 -23.96
CA SER A 233 4.57 -6.21 -22.82
C SER A 233 4.01 -7.00 -21.62
N GLN A 234 4.56 -6.71 -20.45
CA GLN A 234 4.14 -7.28 -19.17
C GLN A 234 3.87 -6.15 -18.18
N ARG A 235 3.10 -6.45 -17.14
CA ARG A 235 2.78 -5.53 -16.05
C ARG A 235 3.06 -6.21 -14.73
N THR A 236 3.57 -5.45 -13.78
CA THR A 236 3.82 -5.90 -12.40
C THR A 236 2.60 -5.75 -11.50
N GLU A 237 1.55 -5.10 -12.01
CA GLU A 237 0.26 -4.89 -11.32
C GLU A 237 -0.88 -5.32 -12.24
N ASN A 238 -1.95 -5.91 -11.67
CA ASN A 238 -3.12 -6.34 -12.43
C ASN A 238 -4.05 -5.16 -12.77
N TYR A 239 -4.81 -5.30 -13.86
CA TYR A 239 -5.93 -4.42 -14.19
C TYR A 239 -7.04 -4.45 -13.12
N GLY A 240 -7.08 -3.40 -12.29
CA GLY A 240 -8.17 -3.20 -11.34
C GLY A 240 -7.81 -3.40 -9.87
N MET A 241 -6.54 -3.67 -9.56
CA MET A 241 -6.03 -3.48 -8.19
C MET A 241 -6.08 -1.99 -7.87
N SER A 242 -6.95 -1.59 -6.94
CA SER A 242 -7.04 -0.19 -6.49
C SER A 242 -6.12 0.09 -5.31
N ASP A 243 -5.80 -0.92 -4.50
CA ASP A 243 -5.14 -0.74 -3.21
C ASP A 243 -4.13 -1.88 -2.96
N LEU A 244 -2.85 -1.69 -3.30
CA LEU A 244 -1.83 -2.70 -3.02
C LEU A 244 -1.73 -2.92 -1.50
N ILE A 245 -1.91 -4.19 -1.07
CA ILE A 245 -1.60 -4.61 0.29
C ILE A 245 -0.15 -5.10 0.25
N TYR A 246 0.75 -4.32 0.84
CA TYR A 246 2.16 -4.65 0.86
C TYR A 246 2.42 -5.68 1.96
N VAL A 247 3.01 -6.80 1.56
CA VAL A 247 3.62 -7.81 2.42
C VAL A 247 4.97 -8.17 1.82
N ASP A 248 5.83 -8.75 2.64
CA ASP A 248 7.18 -9.17 2.27
C ASP A 248 7.15 -10.38 1.33
N GLN A 249 6.74 -10.12 0.09
CA GLN A 249 6.73 -11.06 -1.02
C GLN A 249 8.01 -10.85 -1.82
N HIS A 250 8.72 -11.92 -2.21
CA HIS A 250 9.92 -11.83 -3.07
C HIS A 250 9.65 -12.23 -4.52
N ASP A 251 8.73 -13.15 -4.78
CA ASP A 251 8.44 -13.56 -6.16
C ASP A 251 7.86 -12.42 -7.00
N ILE A 252 8.13 -12.50 -8.30
CA ILE A 252 7.70 -11.54 -9.30
C ILE A 252 6.46 -12.11 -9.98
N ILE A 253 5.35 -11.41 -9.81
CA ILE A 253 4.10 -11.73 -10.45
C ILE A 253 3.94 -10.77 -11.64
N LEU A 254 3.76 -11.34 -12.83
CA LEU A 254 3.56 -10.58 -14.05
C LEU A 254 2.24 -10.93 -14.69
N TYR A 255 1.60 -9.89 -15.23
CA TYR A 255 0.39 -9.96 -16.01
C TYR A 255 0.69 -9.47 -17.43
N GLY A 256 0.31 -10.25 -18.43
CA GLY A 256 0.31 -9.83 -19.83
C GLY A 256 -0.67 -8.68 -20.07
N ASP A 257 -0.60 -8.09 -21.26
CA ASP A 257 -1.53 -7.03 -21.62
C ASP A 257 -2.96 -7.56 -21.86
N TYR A 258 -3.91 -6.66 -22.09
CA TYR A 258 -5.31 -7.04 -22.30
C TYR A 258 -5.55 -7.84 -23.60
N LYS A 259 -4.65 -7.73 -24.59
CA LYS A 259 -4.78 -8.38 -25.91
C LYS A 259 -4.19 -9.79 -25.87
N GLU A 260 -3.11 -9.98 -25.11
CA GLU A 260 -2.46 -11.25 -24.84
C GLU A 260 -2.33 -11.47 -23.32
N PRO A 261 -3.45 -11.74 -22.60
CA PRO A 261 -3.42 -11.91 -21.17
C PRO A 261 -2.66 -13.18 -20.79
N VAL A 262 -1.56 -12.98 -20.08
CA VAL A 262 -0.72 -14.05 -19.52
C VAL A 262 -0.60 -13.82 -18.02
N PHE A 263 -0.55 -14.89 -17.24
CA PHE A 263 -0.18 -14.82 -15.84
C PHE A 263 1.11 -15.59 -15.65
N SER A 264 2.05 -15.04 -14.90
CA SER A 264 3.23 -15.79 -14.51
C SER A 264 3.77 -15.39 -13.14
N VAL A 265 4.37 -16.37 -12.47
CA VAL A 265 5.10 -16.17 -11.21
C VAL A 265 6.50 -16.72 -11.37
N ARG A 266 7.51 -15.93 -11.00
CA ARG A 266 8.92 -16.26 -11.24
C ARG A 266 9.83 -15.73 -10.13
N PRO A 267 11.02 -16.34 -9.95
CA PRO A 267 12.06 -15.73 -9.13
C PRO A 267 12.49 -14.36 -9.66
N PRO A 268 12.99 -13.46 -8.79
CA PRO A 268 13.68 -12.25 -9.20
C PRO A 268 14.78 -12.53 -10.24
N GLY A 269 14.84 -11.72 -11.29
CA GLY A 269 15.76 -11.85 -12.42
C GLY A 269 15.61 -13.08 -13.32
N SER A 270 14.70 -14.00 -13.03
CA SER A 270 14.63 -15.24 -13.81
C SER A 270 13.77 -15.08 -15.07
N PRO A 271 14.27 -15.44 -16.28
CA PRO A 271 13.42 -15.54 -17.47
C PRO A 271 12.49 -16.77 -17.41
N VAL A 272 12.77 -17.74 -16.53
CA VAL A 272 11.98 -18.95 -16.34
C VAL A 272 11.01 -18.77 -15.19
N ALA A 273 9.72 -18.96 -15.46
CA ALA A 273 8.67 -18.90 -14.45
C ALA A 273 8.47 -20.24 -13.74
N PHE A 274 8.08 -20.19 -12.46
CA PHE A 274 7.54 -21.34 -11.73
C PHE A 274 6.22 -21.79 -12.35
N LEU A 275 5.37 -20.79 -12.65
CA LEU A 275 4.03 -20.95 -13.20
C LEU A 275 3.82 -19.94 -14.31
N SER A 276 3.24 -20.37 -15.41
CA SER A 276 2.82 -19.49 -16.50
C SER A 276 1.66 -20.10 -17.26
N TRP A 277 0.66 -19.30 -17.59
CA TRP A 277 -0.43 -19.71 -18.50
C TRP A 277 -1.05 -18.50 -19.18
N SER A 278 -1.64 -18.74 -20.36
CA SER A 278 -2.46 -17.75 -21.07
C SER A 278 -3.94 -17.84 -20.67
N SER A 279 -4.73 -16.82 -21.04
CA SER A 279 -6.19 -16.82 -20.84
C SER A 279 -6.91 -17.97 -21.57
N ASP A 280 -6.31 -18.54 -22.61
CA ASP A 280 -6.86 -19.67 -23.36
C ASP A 280 -6.71 -21.00 -22.59
N GLU A 281 -5.73 -21.08 -21.69
CA GLU A 281 -5.47 -22.26 -20.86
C GLU A 281 -6.26 -22.21 -19.54
N ARG A 282 -6.24 -21.06 -18.85
CA ARG A 282 -6.91 -20.84 -17.56
C ARG A 282 -7.21 -19.35 -17.37
N SER A 283 -8.27 -19.06 -16.62
CA SER A 283 -8.59 -17.69 -16.21
C SER A 283 -7.40 -16.98 -15.56
N ILE A 284 -7.10 -15.76 -16.01
CA ILE A 284 -6.07 -14.89 -15.40
C ILE A 284 -6.62 -14.33 -14.08
N PRO A 285 -5.95 -14.52 -12.94
CA PRO A 285 -6.46 -14.03 -11.64
C PRO A 285 -6.59 -12.51 -11.64
N GLY A 286 -7.53 -11.97 -10.85
CA GLY A 286 -7.75 -10.53 -10.69
C GLY A 286 -6.86 -9.90 -9.61
N ALA A 287 -6.51 -10.71 -8.60
CA ALA A 287 -5.53 -10.36 -7.57
C ALA A 287 -4.70 -11.61 -7.26
N SER A 288 -3.42 -11.44 -6.98
CA SER A 288 -2.59 -12.54 -6.49
C SER A 288 -1.42 -12.07 -5.65
N CYS A 289 -0.94 -12.96 -4.79
CA CYS A 289 0.28 -12.80 -4.03
C CYS A 289 0.94 -14.18 -3.83
N THR A 290 2.20 -14.20 -3.41
CA THR A 290 2.88 -15.42 -2.98
C THR A 290 3.22 -15.39 -1.50
N PHE A 291 3.22 -16.57 -0.88
CA PHE A 291 3.75 -16.77 0.46
C PHE A 291 4.26 -18.21 0.59
N GLY A 292 5.55 -18.37 0.85
CA GLY A 292 6.21 -19.69 0.78
C GLY A 292 6.14 -20.30 -0.62
N ASP A 293 5.83 -21.59 -0.73
CA ASP A 293 5.68 -22.31 -2.01
C ASP A 293 4.27 -22.15 -2.62
N VAL A 294 3.47 -21.17 -2.20
CA VAL A 294 2.06 -21.06 -2.61
C VAL A 294 1.80 -19.72 -3.27
N VAL A 295 1.17 -19.77 -4.44
CA VAL A 295 0.50 -18.62 -5.04
C VAL A 295 -0.97 -18.63 -4.68
N TYR A 296 -1.45 -17.48 -4.19
CA TYR A 296 -2.83 -17.23 -3.83
C TYR A 296 -3.46 -16.36 -4.90
N MET A 297 -4.64 -16.74 -5.39
CA MET A 297 -5.26 -16.14 -6.56
C MET A 297 -6.74 -15.90 -6.32
N ALA A 298 -7.19 -14.67 -6.46
CA ALA A 298 -8.61 -14.33 -6.52
C ALA A 298 -9.08 -14.26 -7.99
N THR A 299 -10.32 -14.68 -8.24
CA THR A 299 -10.92 -14.71 -9.58
C THR A 299 -10.90 -13.34 -10.28
N SER A 300 -10.79 -13.35 -11.60
CA SER A 300 -10.71 -12.15 -12.44
C SER A 300 -11.98 -11.30 -12.44
N LEU A 301 -11.84 -9.98 -12.31
CA LEU A 301 -12.88 -9.02 -12.67
C LEU A 301 -13.15 -8.97 -14.19
N LEU A 302 -12.21 -9.43 -15.01
CA LEU A 302 -12.29 -9.32 -16.48
C LEU A 302 -13.28 -10.30 -17.13
N GLN A 303 -13.72 -11.34 -16.41
CA GLN A 303 -14.72 -12.29 -16.92
C GLN A 303 -16.16 -11.93 -16.56
N GLY A 304 -16.37 -10.86 -15.78
CA GLY A 304 -17.69 -10.34 -15.44
C GLY A 304 -18.27 -9.46 -16.55
N GLY A 305 -18.83 -10.07 -17.60
CA GLY A 305 -19.84 -9.37 -18.40
C GLY A 305 -20.92 -8.81 -17.47
N LYS A 306 -21.33 -7.55 -17.68
CA LYS A 306 -22.38 -6.86 -16.92
C LYS A 306 -23.48 -7.83 -16.45
N GLY A 307 -23.53 -8.17 -15.16
CA GLY A 307 -24.70 -8.83 -14.59
C GLY A 307 -24.43 -9.72 -13.39
N ASP A 308 -23.42 -10.60 -13.45
CA ASP A 308 -23.26 -11.63 -12.44
C ASP A 308 -22.16 -11.29 -11.45
N LYS A 309 -22.56 -10.93 -10.23
CA LYS A 309 -21.69 -10.92 -9.05
C LYS A 309 -21.34 -12.37 -8.70
N ILE A 310 -20.39 -12.94 -9.42
CA ILE A 310 -19.83 -14.24 -9.03
C ILE A 310 -19.03 -13.98 -7.73
N PRO A 311 -19.35 -14.64 -6.61
CA PRO A 311 -18.49 -14.58 -5.43
C PRO A 311 -17.09 -15.05 -5.82
N ASP A 312 -16.07 -14.26 -5.50
CA ASP A 312 -14.71 -14.63 -5.87
C ASP A 312 -14.32 -15.95 -5.20
N THR A 313 -13.46 -16.69 -5.87
CA THR A 313 -12.88 -17.91 -5.31
C THR A 313 -11.41 -17.64 -5.08
N LEU A 314 -10.95 -17.94 -3.87
CA LEU A 314 -9.53 -17.96 -3.55
C LEU A 314 -8.97 -19.32 -3.94
N GLN A 315 -8.19 -19.34 -5.01
CA GLN A 315 -7.48 -20.52 -5.50
C GLN A 315 -6.04 -20.51 -5.00
N LEU A 316 -5.55 -21.68 -4.59
CA LEU A 316 -4.19 -21.89 -4.15
C LEU A 316 -3.52 -22.91 -5.06
N SER A 317 -2.32 -22.58 -5.54
CA SER A 317 -1.50 -23.49 -6.31
C SER A 317 -0.07 -23.51 -5.76
N SER A 318 0.57 -24.68 -5.81
CA SER A 318 1.98 -24.83 -5.45
C SER A 318 2.87 -24.30 -6.57
N LEU A 319 3.84 -23.47 -6.24
CA LEU A 319 4.83 -22.92 -7.18
C LEU A 319 5.79 -24.02 -7.66
N SER A 320 6.21 -24.92 -6.78
CA SER A 320 7.14 -26.01 -7.13
C SER A 320 6.54 -27.09 -8.03
N SER A 321 5.26 -27.44 -7.84
CA SER A 321 4.60 -28.53 -8.57
C SER A 321 3.64 -28.06 -9.67
N GLY A 322 3.25 -26.79 -9.62
CA GLY A 322 2.21 -26.20 -10.44
C GLY A 322 0.81 -26.77 -10.22
N GLN A 323 0.61 -27.62 -9.22
CA GLN A 323 -0.67 -28.24 -8.92
C GLN A 323 -1.56 -27.31 -8.09
N ASP A 324 -2.86 -27.35 -8.36
CA ASP A 324 -3.86 -26.74 -7.48
C ASP A 324 -3.94 -27.52 -6.17
N ILE A 325 -3.81 -26.82 -5.04
CA ILE A 325 -3.77 -27.41 -3.69
C ILE A 325 -4.97 -27.01 -2.84
N GLY A 326 -5.76 -26.02 -3.28
CA GLY A 326 -6.95 -25.59 -2.53
C GLY A 326 -7.80 -24.57 -3.27
N SER A 327 -9.07 -24.49 -2.88
CA SER A 327 -10.03 -23.52 -3.42
C SER A 327 -11.09 -23.20 -2.35
N TYR A 328 -11.33 -21.92 -2.10
CA TYR A 328 -12.23 -21.43 -1.06
C TYR A 328 -13.13 -20.33 -1.60
N SER A 329 -14.42 -20.37 -1.27
CA SER A 329 -15.36 -19.30 -1.64
C SER A 329 -15.13 -18.05 -0.79
N LEU A 330 -15.02 -16.90 -1.44
CA LEU A 330 -14.99 -15.60 -0.79
C LEU A 330 -16.41 -15.02 -0.73
N ALA A 331 -16.72 -14.33 0.37
CA ALA A 331 -18.01 -13.68 0.55
C ALA A 331 -18.16 -12.37 -0.25
N THR A 332 -17.04 -11.86 -0.80
CA THR A 332 -16.97 -10.62 -1.57
C THR A 332 -16.02 -10.78 -2.74
N ILE A 333 -16.15 -9.86 -3.70
CA ILE A 333 -15.12 -9.60 -4.69
C ILE A 333 -13.86 -9.14 -3.95
N CYS A 334 -12.71 -9.68 -4.32
CA CYS A 334 -11.39 -9.42 -3.77
C CYS A 334 -10.51 -8.80 -4.86
N ARG A 335 -10.08 -7.55 -4.67
CA ARG A 335 -9.20 -6.84 -5.60
C ARG A 335 -7.75 -6.82 -5.15
N SER A 336 -7.51 -7.10 -3.88
CA SER A 336 -6.19 -7.08 -3.28
C SER A 336 -6.05 -8.20 -2.28
N ILE A 337 -4.91 -8.91 -2.37
CA ILE A 337 -4.59 -10.02 -1.51
C ILE A 337 -3.18 -9.87 -0.97
N ALA A 338 -3.01 -10.21 0.30
CA ALA A 338 -1.72 -10.37 0.90
C ALA A 338 -1.77 -11.52 1.91
N VAL A 339 -0.70 -12.30 1.98
CA VAL A 339 -0.59 -13.43 2.89
C VAL A 339 0.69 -13.30 3.69
N SER A 340 0.59 -13.65 4.97
CA SER A 340 1.72 -13.75 5.89
C SER A 340 1.56 -14.97 6.78
N SER A 341 2.53 -15.22 7.65
CA SER A 341 2.46 -16.24 8.70
C SER A 341 1.31 -16.04 9.69
N TRP A 342 0.76 -14.82 9.78
CA TRP A 342 -0.30 -14.46 10.72
C TRP A 342 -1.70 -14.56 10.14
N GLY A 343 -1.83 -14.65 8.81
CA GLY A 343 -3.12 -14.69 8.16
C GLY A 343 -3.12 -14.12 6.75
N ILE A 344 -4.32 -14.00 6.22
CA ILE A 344 -4.60 -13.51 4.89
C ILE A 344 -5.42 -12.21 4.98
N ALA A 345 -4.96 -11.19 4.27
CA ALA A 345 -5.72 -9.97 4.05
C ALA A 345 -6.35 -10.02 2.65
N LEU A 346 -7.66 -9.73 2.60
CA LEU A 346 -8.47 -9.65 1.39
C LEU A 346 -9.15 -8.28 1.39
N ASP A 347 -8.70 -7.37 0.55
CA ASP A 347 -9.08 -5.94 0.54
C ASP A 347 -8.97 -5.30 1.94
N HIS A 348 -10.10 -5.10 2.62
CA HIS A 348 -10.23 -4.46 3.94
C HIS A 348 -10.51 -5.47 5.07
N LEU A 349 -10.46 -6.77 4.77
CA LEU A 349 -10.70 -7.84 5.73
C LEU A 349 -9.41 -8.58 6.03
N PHE A 350 -9.17 -8.88 7.30
CA PHE A 350 -8.06 -9.72 7.73
C PHE A 350 -8.60 -10.98 8.40
N TYR A 351 -8.09 -12.14 7.97
CA TYR A 351 -8.42 -13.43 8.53
C TYR A 351 -7.15 -14.05 9.14
N PRO A 352 -7.12 -14.28 10.46
CA PRO A 352 -6.00 -14.91 11.14
C PRO A 352 -5.66 -16.31 10.58
N ALA A 353 -4.39 -16.69 10.63
CA ALA A 353 -3.85 -17.95 10.07
C ALA A 353 -4.52 -19.21 10.65
N ASP A 354 -4.94 -19.15 11.90
CA ASP A 354 -5.65 -20.21 12.61
C ASP A 354 -7.17 -20.23 12.34
N ALA A 355 -7.68 -19.24 11.62
CA ALA A 355 -9.12 -19.01 11.46
C ALA A 355 -9.59 -18.98 9.99
N TRP A 356 -8.72 -18.69 9.02
CA TRP A 356 -9.15 -18.49 7.62
C TRP A 356 -9.47 -19.76 6.84
N ILE A 357 -8.92 -20.93 7.24
CA ILE A 357 -9.30 -22.22 6.66
C ILE A 357 -10.56 -22.72 7.37
N GLY A 358 -11.72 -22.54 6.73
CA GLY A 358 -12.96 -23.15 7.16
C GLY A 358 -14.01 -22.21 7.75
N TYR A 359 -13.96 -20.89 7.52
CA TYR A 359 -15.15 -20.06 7.73
C TYR A 359 -16.24 -20.46 6.72
N PRO A 360 -17.36 -21.07 7.15
CA PRO A 360 -18.55 -21.04 6.33
C PRO A 360 -19.03 -19.59 6.29
N SER A 361 -19.63 -19.17 5.17
CA SER A 361 -20.22 -17.85 4.95
C SER A 361 -21.06 -17.40 6.16
N GLN A 362 -20.47 -16.69 7.11
CA GLN A 362 -21.20 -16.21 8.27
C GLN A 362 -21.89 -14.91 7.87
N SER A 363 -23.18 -15.04 7.57
CA SER A 363 -24.17 -14.00 7.85
C SER A 363 -24.05 -13.65 9.34
N ALA A 364 -23.27 -12.63 9.68
CA ALA A 364 -23.21 -12.08 11.02
C ALA A 364 -23.95 -10.74 11.06
N SER A 365 -25.19 -10.77 11.53
CA SER A 365 -25.76 -9.61 12.22
C SER A 365 -24.94 -9.33 13.49
N PRO A 366 -24.78 -8.07 13.91
CA PRO A 366 -23.95 -7.71 15.03
C PRO A 366 -24.69 -8.01 16.34
N SER A 367 -24.46 -9.17 16.94
CA SER A 367 -24.75 -9.44 18.35
C SER A 367 -24.07 -10.73 18.74
N ASP A 368 -22.79 -10.65 19.11
CA ASP A 368 -22.20 -11.58 20.07
C ASP A 368 -20.99 -10.89 20.73
N THR A 369 -21.26 -10.29 21.88
CA THR A 369 -20.24 -9.76 22.79
C THR A 369 -19.56 -10.93 23.50
N PRO A 370 -18.22 -11.02 23.59
CA PRO A 370 -17.56 -12.09 24.31
C PRO A 370 -17.87 -11.98 25.81
N THR A 371 -18.43 -13.04 26.39
CA THR A 371 -18.66 -13.13 27.84
C THR A 371 -17.34 -13.45 28.53
N ALA A 372 -16.82 -12.51 29.31
CA ALA A 372 -15.66 -12.73 30.17
C ALA A 372 -15.99 -13.81 31.21
N THR A 373 -15.23 -14.91 31.19
CA THR A 373 -15.33 -15.94 32.24
C THR A 373 -14.45 -15.52 33.40
N ALA A 374 -15.08 -15.13 34.51
CA ALA A 374 -14.40 -14.92 35.79
C ALA A 374 -14.05 -16.28 36.40
N THR A 375 -12.78 -16.57 36.62
CA THR A 375 -12.33 -17.65 37.51
C THR A 375 -11.86 -17.04 38.83
N GLY A 376 -12.66 -17.25 39.87
CA GLY A 376 -12.21 -17.14 41.24
C GLY A 376 -11.59 -18.45 41.71
N SER A 377 -10.46 -18.35 42.40
CA SER A 377 -10.03 -19.19 43.52
C SER A 377 -8.96 -18.45 44.29
#